data_AF-A0A549SP24-F1
#
_entry.id   AF-A0A549SP24-F1
#
_cell.length_a   1.000
_cell.length_b   1.000
_cell.length_c   1.000
_cell.angle_alpha   90.00
_cell.angle_beta   90.00
_cell.angle_gamma   90.00
#
_symmetry.space_group_name_H-M   'P 1'
#
loop_
_entity.id
_entity.type
_entity.pdbx_description
1 polymer ?
#
loop_
_entity_poly.entity_id
_entity_poly.type
_entity_poly.pdbx_seq_one_letter_code
_entity_poly.pdbx_strand_id
1 'polypeptide(L)'
;MADPSDLLQQLRPLRAAPPDGAAEILLMALVGSLAGAMLALALRFWRAHRRPLRRAALVSLADTRALPAPERLAAQAKMLRDLVGALDGGAARLHGDAWLARLDRFFATTLFSEGEGRAFGDALYRPRADDPSETLDRALQKLLSRLDR
;
A
#
# COMPACT_ATOMS: atom_id res chain seq x y z
N MET A 1 19.40 42.16 64.99
CA MET A 1 19.01 42.42 63.59
C MET A 1 19.68 41.36 62.76
N ALA A 2 18.91 40.47 62.11
CA ALA A 2 19.51 39.45 61.25
C ALA A 2 20.17 40.13 60.05
N ASP A 3 21.39 39.73 59.74
CA ASP A 3 22.16 40.29 58.63
C ASP A 3 21.44 39.88 57.32
N PRO A 4 21.10 40.83 56.42
CA PRO A 4 20.41 40.51 55.16
C PRO A 4 21.18 39.48 54.31
N SER A 5 22.49 39.39 54.52
CA SER A 5 23.40 38.41 53.92
C SER A 5 23.04 36.97 54.30
N ASP A 6 22.69 36.73 55.56
CA ASP A 6 22.33 35.40 56.07
C ASP A 6 20.99 34.92 55.53
N LEU A 7 20.02 35.85 55.38
CA LEU A 7 18.73 35.55 54.77
C LEU A 7 18.88 35.17 53.29
N LEU A 8 19.79 35.83 52.56
CA LEU A 8 20.08 35.47 51.17
C LEU A 8 20.80 34.12 51.05
N GLN A 9 21.63 33.73 52.03
CA GLN A 9 22.23 32.41 52.06
C GLN A 9 21.20 31.30 52.33
N GLN A 10 20.22 31.54 53.20
CA GLN A 10 19.14 30.59 53.46
C GLN A 10 18.22 30.37 52.24
N LEU A 11 18.13 31.33 51.33
CA LEU A 11 17.34 31.22 50.09
C LEU A 11 18.12 30.60 48.91
N ARG A 12 19.45 30.52 49.00
CA ARG A 12 20.30 29.89 47.98
C ARG A 12 19.92 28.43 47.65
N PRO A 13 19.59 27.54 48.62
CA PRO A 13 19.17 26.17 48.32
C PRO A 13 17.77 26.05 47.70
N LEU A 14 16.96 27.11 47.70
CA LEU A 14 15.63 27.14 47.05
C LEU A 14 15.70 27.54 45.57
N ARG A 15 16.90 27.87 45.04
CA ARG A 15 17.07 28.13 43.62
C ARG A 15 16.96 26.81 42.85
N ALA A 16 15.93 26.71 42.00
CA ALA A 16 15.74 25.57 41.11
C ALA A 16 16.99 25.33 40.25
N ALA A 17 17.34 24.05 40.05
CA ALA A 17 18.44 23.67 39.16
C ALA A 17 18.15 24.21 37.74
N PRO A 18 19.18 24.71 37.02
CA PRO A 18 18.99 25.14 35.64
C PRO A 18 18.45 23.97 34.81
N PRO A 19 17.47 24.20 33.92
CA PRO A 19 16.93 23.14 33.09
C PRO A 19 18.06 22.54 32.26
N ASP A 20 18.34 21.27 32.47
CA ASP A 20 19.19 20.48 31.60
C ASP A 20 18.39 20.25 30.31
N GLY A 21 18.72 20.99 29.25
CA GLY A 21 18.03 20.98 27.95
C GLY A 21 17.92 19.60 27.25
N ALA A 22 18.26 18.51 27.93
CA ALA A 22 18.01 17.13 27.55
C ALA A 22 16.55 16.87 27.15
N ALA A 23 15.58 17.45 27.86
CA ALA A 23 14.16 17.34 27.50
C ALA A 23 13.85 17.99 26.15
N GLU A 24 14.45 19.16 25.86
CA GLU A 24 14.29 19.87 24.59
C GLU A 24 14.95 19.13 23.44
N ILE A 25 16.16 18.59 23.67
CA ILE A 25 16.88 17.76 22.70
C ILE A 25 16.08 16.50 22.36
N LEU A 26 15.52 15.84 23.38
CA LEU A 26 14.69 14.65 23.18
C LEU A 26 13.41 14.98 22.40
N LEU A 27 12.76 16.11 22.73
CA LEU A 27 11.57 16.58 22.01
C LEU A 27 11.89 16.88 20.55
N MET A 28 12.99 17.58 20.27
CA MET A 28 13.44 17.87 18.90
C MET A 28 13.76 16.58 18.12
N ALA A 29 14.44 15.63 18.76
CA ALA A 29 14.75 14.34 18.15
C ALA A 29 13.46 13.54 17.83
N LEU A 30 12.49 13.55 18.74
CA LEU A 30 11.20 12.88 18.55
C LEU A 30 10.41 13.52 17.39
N VAL A 31 10.32 14.84 17.36
CA VAL A 31 9.63 15.59 16.30
C VAL A 31 10.30 15.38 14.94
N GLY A 32 11.64 15.43 14.89
CA GLY A 32 12.40 15.17 13.68
C GLY A 32 12.21 13.74 13.16
N SER A 33 12.21 12.76 14.06
CA SER A 33 11.95 11.35 13.70
C SER A 33 10.54 11.16 13.16
N LEU A 34 9.52 11.76 13.80
CA LEU A 34 8.13 11.67 13.37
C LEU A 34 7.92 12.34 12.01
N ALA A 35 8.48 13.54 11.81
CA ALA A 35 8.41 14.25 10.53
C ALA A 35 9.12 13.47 9.41
N GLY A 36 10.29 12.87 9.70
CA GLY A 36 11.01 12.01 8.78
C GLY A 36 10.21 10.77 8.39
N ALA A 37 9.57 10.11 9.35
CA ALA A 37 8.69 8.97 9.11
C ALA A 37 7.48 9.35 8.25
N MET A 38 6.83 10.48 8.54
CA MET A 38 5.72 10.99 7.73
C MET A 38 6.16 11.31 6.30
N LEU A 39 7.32 11.95 6.12
CA LEU A 39 7.85 12.28 4.81
C LEU A 39 8.23 11.02 4.02
N ALA A 40 8.87 10.04 4.68
CA ALA A 40 9.19 8.75 4.06
C ALA A 40 7.93 8.00 3.62
N LEU A 41 6.89 8.02 4.45
CA LEU A 41 5.59 7.42 4.15
C LEU A 41 4.93 8.16 2.97
N ALA A 42 4.87 9.48 3.01
CA ALA A 42 4.33 10.30 1.93
C ALA A 42 5.08 10.07 0.61
N LEU A 43 6.41 10.04 0.63
CA LEU A 43 7.23 9.73 -0.54
C LEU A 43 7.02 8.30 -1.04
N ARG A 44 6.81 7.32 -0.14
CA ARG A 44 6.48 5.94 -0.51
C ARG A 44 5.11 5.86 -1.18
N PHE A 45 4.09 6.54 -0.65
CA PHE A 45 2.77 6.64 -1.27
C PHE A 45 2.82 7.37 -2.61
N TRP A 46 3.56 8.47 -2.68
CA TRP A 46 3.69 9.27 -3.90
C TRP A 46 4.48 8.53 -4.97
N ARG A 47 5.56 7.83 -4.60
CA ARG A 47 6.28 6.92 -5.50
C ARG A 47 5.43 5.72 -5.91
N ALA A 48 4.59 5.18 -5.03
CA ALA A 48 3.65 4.12 -5.40
C ALA A 48 2.63 4.62 -6.44
N HIS A 49 2.14 5.85 -6.29
CA HIS A 49 1.30 6.54 -7.28
C HIS A 49 2.01 6.89 -8.59
N ARG A 50 3.34 7.11 -8.54
CA ARG A 50 4.15 7.52 -9.70
C ARG A 50 4.98 6.41 -10.33
N ARG A 51 4.92 5.18 -9.81
CA ARG A 51 5.47 4.04 -10.54
C ARG A 51 4.68 3.92 -11.85
N PRO A 52 5.35 3.71 -13.00
CA PRO A 52 4.61 3.40 -14.21
C PRO A 52 3.81 2.14 -13.89
N LEU A 53 2.49 2.28 -13.77
CA LEU A 53 1.58 1.25 -13.26
C LEU A 53 1.81 -0.08 -14.00
N ARG A 54 2.21 0.01 -15.27
CA ARG A 54 2.71 -1.10 -16.08
C ARG A 54 3.85 -1.90 -15.46
N ARG A 55 4.96 -1.27 -15.03
CA ARG A 55 6.09 -2.00 -14.42
C ARG A 55 5.69 -2.63 -13.10
N ALA A 56 4.90 -1.93 -12.29
CA ALA A 56 4.40 -2.46 -11.04
C ALA A 56 3.53 -3.69 -11.30
N ALA A 57 2.61 -3.60 -12.26
CA ALA A 57 1.74 -4.71 -12.64
C ALA A 57 2.51 -5.90 -13.23
N LEU A 58 3.49 -5.66 -14.10
CA LEU A 58 4.30 -6.74 -14.68
C LEU A 58 5.18 -7.44 -13.63
N VAL A 59 5.73 -6.70 -12.67
CA VAL A 59 6.49 -7.28 -11.55
C VAL A 59 5.55 -8.11 -10.67
N SER A 60 4.39 -7.57 -10.30
CA SER A 60 3.41 -8.33 -9.50
C SER A 60 2.92 -9.59 -10.22
N LEU A 61 2.73 -9.54 -11.54
CA LEU A 61 2.39 -10.73 -12.34
C LEU A 61 3.52 -11.77 -12.28
N ALA A 62 4.78 -11.34 -12.43
CA ALA A 62 5.95 -12.21 -12.33
C ALA A 62 6.07 -12.84 -10.94
N ASP A 63 5.79 -12.08 -9.88
CA ASP A 63 5.79 -12.57 -8.50
C ASP A 63 4.71 -13.64 -8.28
N THR A 64 3.52 -13.48 -8.91
CA THR A 64 2.45 -14.47 -8.80
C THR A 64 2.78 -15.79 -9.52
N ARG A 65 3.57 -15.75 -10.60
CA ARG A 65 3.99 -16.97 -11.33
C ARG A 65 4.90 -17.88 -10.52
N ALA A 66 5.61 -17.35 -9.52
CA ALA A 66 6.43 -18.13 -8.61
C ALA A 66 5.61 -18.96 -7.61
N LEU A 67 4.29 -18.71 -7.50
CA LEU A 67 3.41 -19.40 -6.54
C LEU A 67 2.85 -20.72 -7.10
N PRO A 68 2.49 -21.67 -6.22
CA PRO A 68 1.72 -22.86 -6.59
C PRO A 68 0.40 -22.49 -7.29
N ALA A 69 -0.03 -23.32 -8.25
CA ALA A 69 -1.27 -23.14 -9.02
C ALA A 69 -2.50 -22.66 -8.23
N PRO A 70 -2.87 -23.26 -7.07
CA PRO A 70 -4.05 -22.81 -6.32
C PRO A 70 -3.91 -21.41 -5.70
N GLU A 71 -2.69 -21.02 -5.34
CA GLU A 71 -2.39 -19.71 -4.72
C GLU A 71 -2.21 -18.62 -5.76
N ARG A 72 -1.82 -19.01 -6.98
CA ARG A 72 -1.55 -18.10 -8.10
C ARG A 72 -2.78 -17.31 -8.53
N LEU A 73 -3.94 -17.97 -8.70
CA LEU A 73 -5.19 -17.30 -9.07
C LEU A 73 -5.64 -16.28 -8.03
N ALA A 74 -5.54 -16.64 -6.74
CA ALA A 74 -5.89 -15.74 -5.65
C ALA A 74 -4.95 -14.52 -5.59
N ALA A 75 -3.65 -14.73 -5.81
CA ALA A 75 -2.67 -13.66 -5.87
C ALA A 75 -2.90 -12.73 -7.08
N GLN A 76 -3.22 -13.28 -8.26
CA GLN A 76 -3.57 -12.50 -9.46
C GLN A 76 -4.86 -11.68 -9.24
N ALA A 77 -5.88 -12.27 -8.62
CA ALA A 77 -7.13 -11.57 -8.29
C ALA A 77 -6.89 -10.38 -7.35
N LYS A 78 -6.04 -10.58 -6.33
CA LYS A 78 -5.63 -9.52 -5.40
C LYS A 78 -4.87 -8.41 -6.12
N MET A 79 -3.90 -8.76 -6.95
CA MET A 79 -3.16 -7.80 -7.76
C MET A 79 -4.08 -6.95 -8.64
N LEU A 80 -5.07 -7.56 -9.30
CA LEU A 80 -6.06 -6.82 -10.11
C LEU A 80 -6.89 -5.86 -9.26
N ARG A 81 -7.31 -6.27 -8.06
CA ARG A 81 -8.02 -5.39 -7.13
C ARG A 81 -7.18 -4.21 -6.69
N ASP A 82 -5.92 -4.44 -6.35
CA ASP A 82 -5.00 -3.39 -5.93
C ASP A 82 -4.74 -2.39 -7.08
N LEU A 83 -4.62 -2.89 -8.32
CA LEU A 83 -4.41 -2.08 -9.51
C LEU A 83 -5.62 -1.19 -9.84
N VAL A 84 -6.83 -1.77 -9.88
CA VAL A 84 -8.04 -0.99 -10.15
C VAL A 84 -8.35 -0.06 -8.98
N GLY A 85 -8.18 -0.52 -7.73
CA GLY A 85 -8.39 0.30 -6.54
C GLY A 85 -7.43 1.49 -6.45
N ALA A 86 -6.19 1.36 -6.92
CA ALA A 86 -5.23 2.47 -6.97
C ALA A 86 -5.61 3.56 -7.99
N LEU A 87 -6.36 3.21 -9.03
CA LEU A 87 -6.73 4.12 -10.12
C LEU A 87 -8.15 4.65 -10.02
N ASP A 88 -9.04 3.87 -9.41
CA ASP A 88 -10.48 4.09 -9.42
C ASP A 88 -11.05 3.72 -8.05
N GLY A 89 -10.83 4.62 -7.06
CA GLY A 89 -11.03 4.41 -5.62
C GLY A 89 -12.39 3.88 -5.14
N GLY A 90 -13.36 3.60 -6.03
CA GLY A 90 -14.62 2.90 -5.75
C GLY A 90 -14.62 1.40 -6.06
N ALA A 91 -13.62 0.87 -6.78
CA ALA A 91 -13.64 -0.51 -7.28
C ALA A 91 -13.47 -1.58 -6.19
N ALA A 92 -12.94 -1.23 -5.01
CA ALA A 92 -12.72 -2.15 -3.91
C ALA A 92 -14.00 -2.78 -3.34
N ARG A 93 -15.17 -2.15 -3.56
CA ARG A 93 -16.49 -2.63 -3.08
C ARG A 93 -17.23 -3.53 -4.08
N LEU A 94 -16.68 -3.73 -5.28
CA LEU A 94 -17.33 -4.52 -6.32
C LEU A 94 -16.97 -6.01 -6.17
N HIS A 95 -17.98 -6.86 -6.34
CA HIS A 95 -17.88 -8.32 -6.26
C HIS A 95 -18.65 -8.97 -7.42
N GLY A 96 -18.37 -10.25 -7.69
CA GLY A 96 -19.03 -11.03 -8.73
C GLY A 96 -19.00 -10.37 -10.12
N ASP A 97 -20.13 -10.41 -10.82
CA ASP A 97 -20.25 -9.88 -12.19
C ASP A 97 -20.02 -8.37 -12.28
N ALA A 98 -20.37 -7.62 -11.24
CA ALA A 98 -20.14 -6.17 -11.19
C ALA A 98 -18.64 -5.83 -11.16
N TRP A 99 -17.83 -6.69 -10.54
CA TRP A 99 -16.37 -6.59 -10.56
C TRP A 99 -15.80 -6.93 -11.94
N LEU A 100 -16.27 -8.03 -12.56
CA LEU A 100 -15.82 -8.44 -13.89
C LEU A 100 -16.15 -7.38 -14.95
N ALA A 101 -17.36 -6.83 -14.93
CA ALA A 101 -17.75 -5.73 -15.82
C ALA A 101 -16.97 -4.43 -15.57
N ARG A 102 -16.39 -4.24 -14.38
CA ARG A 102 -15.48 -3.11 -14.12
C ARG A 102 -14.11 -3.36 -14.74
N LEU A 103 -13.57 -4.57 -14.61
CA LEU A 103 -12.31 -4.97 -15.24
C LEU A 103 -12.39 -4.85 -16.77
N ASP A 104 -13.49 -5.30 -17.37
CA ASP A 104 -13.74 -5.18 -18.80
C ASP A 104 -13.75 -3.73 -19.28
N ARG A 105 -14.40 -2.82 -18.54
CA ARG A 105 -14.36 -1.38 -18.83
C ARG A 105 -12.97 -0.78 -18.64
N PHE A 106 -12.25 -1.22 -17.61
CA PHE A 106 -10.91 -0.71 -17.30
C PHE A 106 -9.87 -1.12 -18.37
N PHE A 107 -9.93 -2.36 -18.83
CA PHE A 107 -9.02 -2.91 -19.85
C PHE A 107 -9.58 -2.82 -21.28
N ALA A 108 -10.76 -2.21 -21.47
CA ALA A 108 -11.50 -2.17 -22.73
C ALA A 108 -11.58 -3.55 -23.43
N THR A 109 -12.03 -4.56 -22.68
CA THR A 109 -12.15 -5.96 -23.11
C THR A 109 -13.48 -6.58 -22.65
N THR A 110 -13.78 -7.81 -23.06
CA THR A 110 -14.91 -8.62 -22.58
C THR A 110 -14.43 -9.97 -22.00
N LEU A 111 -13.11 -10.09 -21.82
CA LEU A 111 -12.46 -11.32 -21.37
C LEU A 111 -12.90 -11.71 -19.94
N PHE A 112 -13.26 -10.73 -19.11
CA PHE A 112 -13.65 -10.98 -17.72
C PHE A 112 -15.12 -11.36 -17.59
N SER A 113 -16.03 -10.76 -18.36
CA SER A 113 -17.46 -11.09 -18.34
C SER A 113 -17.80 -12.34 -19.15
N GLU A 114 -17.20 -12.54 -20.32
CA GLU A 114 -17.60 -13.60 -21.27
C GLU A 114 -16.55 -14.70 -21.38
N GLY A 115 -15.28 -14.38 -21.15
CA GLY A 115 -14.15 -15.29 -21.34
C GLY A 115 -13.73 -16.07 -20.10
N GLU A 116 -12.49 -16.57 -20.15
CA GLU A 116 -11.84 -17.32 -19.07
C GLU A 116 -11.63 -16.46 -17.80
N GLY A 117 -11.66 -15.13 -17.93
CA GLY A 117 -11.50 -14.19 -16.83
C GLY A 117 -12.62 -14.21 -15.79
N ARG A 118 -13.73 -14.91 -16.07
CA ARG A 118 -14.78 -15.22 -15.08
C ARG A 118 -14.26 -15.95 -13.84
N ALA A 119 -13.11 -16.62 -13.95
CA ALA A 119 -12.41 -17.22 -12.83
C ALA A 119 -12.04 -16.21 -11.72
N PHE A 120 -11.94 -14.91 -12.03
CA PHE A 120 -11.66 -13.85 -11.04
C PHE A 120 -12.89 -13.29 -10.32
N GLY A 121 -14.09 -13.76 -10.68
CA GLY A 121 -15.35 -13.41 -10.01
C GLY A 121 -15.69 -14.41 -8.91
N ASP A 122 -16.95 -14.84 -8.85
CA ASP A 122 -17.42 -15.77 -7.81
C ASP A 122 -16.85 -17.19 -7.98
N ALA A 123 -16.31 -17.49 -9.16
CA ALA A 123 -15.66 -18.77 -9.45
C ALA A 123 -14.22 -18.89 -8.92
N LEU A 124 -13.69 -17.85 -8.26
CA LEU A 124 -12.33 -17.81 -7.70
C LEU A 124 -12.12 -18.83 -6.57
N TYR A 125 -13.14 -19.05 -5.74
CA TYR A 125 -13.10 -19.95 -4.59
C TYR A 125 -13.74 -21.32 -4.86
N ARG A 126 -14.17 -21.58 -6.10
CA ARG A 126 -14.72 -22.89 -6.45
C ARG A 126 -13.59 -23.89 -6.72
N PRO A 127 -13.63 -25.09 -6.12
CA PRO A 127 -12.74 -26.17 -6.48
C PRO A 127 -12.84 -26.45 -7.98
N ARG A 128 -11.70 -26.47 -8.68
CA ARG A 128 -11.64 -26.69 -10.13
C ARG A 128 -10.67 -27.83 -10.42
N ALA A 129 -11.06 -28.70 -11.36
CA ALA A 129 -10.24 -29.82 -11.80
C ALA A 129 -9.15 -29.39 -12.80
N ASP A 130 -9.46 -28.39 -13.64
CA ASP A 130 -8.52 -27.78 -14.58
C ASP A 130 -7.95 -26.47 -14.03
N ASP A 131 -6.66 -26.24 -14.27
CA ASP A 131 -5.95 -25.03 -13.89
C ASP A 131 -5.87 -24.03 -15.07
N PRO A 132 -6.76 -23.02 -15.16
CA PRO A 132 -6.71 -22.01 -16.21
C PRO A 132 -5.62 -20.96 -15.99
N SER A 133 -4.80 -21.07 -14.92
CA SER A 133 -3.83 -20.05 -14.51
C SER A 133 -2.87 -19.65 -15.62
N GLU A 134 -2.43 -20.60 -16.45
CA GLU A 134 -1.44 -20.32 -17.49
C GLU A 134 -2.02 -19.53 -18.68
N THR A 135 -3.24 -19.86 -19.10
CA THR A 135 -3.93 -19.13 -20.18
C THR A 135 -4.31 -17.73 -19.70
N LEU A 136 -4.77 -17.62 -18.44
CA LEU A 136 -5.05 -16.34 -17.79
C LEU A 136 -3.80 -15.49 -17.62
N ASP A 137 -2.66 -16.09 -17.26
CA ASP A 137 -1.38 -15.40 -17.17
C ASP A 137 -0.98 -14.76 -18.50
N ARG A 138 -1.14 -15.49 -19.62
CA ARG A 138 -0.85 -14.97 -20.96
C ARG A 138 -1.82 -13.86 -21.35
N ALA A 139 -3.11 -14.04 -21.06
CA ALA A 139 -4.14 -13.03 -21.33
C ALA A 139 -3.88 -11.73 -20.54
N LEU A 140 -3.57 -11.84 -19.24
CA LEU A 140 -3.22 -10.73 -18.37
C LEU A 140 -1.94 -10.03 -18.84
N GLN A 141 -0.90 -10.77 -19.21
CA GLN A 141 0.33 -10.19 -19.76
C GLN A 141 0.06 -9.38 -21.05
N LYS A 142 -0.83 -9.87 -21.92
CA LYS A 142 -1.25 -9.17 -23.14
C LYS A 142 -2.09 -7.92 -22.85
N LEU A 143 -2.93 -7.94 -21.81
CA LEU A 143 -3.72 -6.76 -21.41
C LEU A 143 -2.83 -5.70 -20.76
N LEU A 144 -1.92 -6.10 -19.88
CA LEU A 144 -0.98 -5.20 -19.22
C LEU A 144 0.02 -4.57 -20.20
N SER A 145 0.40 -5.27 -21.27
CA SER A 145 1.24 -4.69 -22.32
C SER A 145 0.50 -3.68 -23.20
N ARG A 146 -0.84 -3.74 -23.28
CA ARG A 146 -1.67 -2.76 -24.02
C ARG A 146 -1.87 -1.46 -23.28
N LEU A 147 -1.75 -1.43 -21.95
CA LEU A 147 -1.75 -0.21 -21.15
C LEU A 147 -0.54 0.72 -21.43
N ASP A 148 0.41 0.29 -22.29
CA ASP A 148 1.63 1.02 -22.67
C ASP A 148 1.44 1.97 -23.88
N ARG A 149 0.25 2.03 -24.49
CA ARG A 149 -0.05 2.82 -25.70
C ARG A 149 -1.12 3.86 -25.42
#